data_AF-A0A0F9BD39-F1
#
_entry.id   AF-A0A0F9BD39-F1
#
_cell.length_a   1.000
_cell.length_b   1.000
_cell.length_c   1.000
_cell.angle_alpha   90.00
_cell.angle_beta   90.00
_cell.angle_gamma   90.00
#
_symmetry.space_group_name_H-M   'P 1'
#
loop_
_entity.id
_entity.type
_entity.pdbx_description
1 polymer ?
#
loop_
_entity_poly.entity_id
_entity_poly.type
_entity_poly.pdbx_seq_one_letter_code
_entity_poly.pdbx_strand_id
1 'polypeptide(L)'
;MNIITTPKVYLVTRPDIDWYMVNGFMDDEGLPIAHEGSLISKEASEATVEISARLCYMSFAKGRKDIEDFINNLLSSGDGSVFEHVNYGFVFTGISRSLSHELVRHRAGFAYSQRSQRYV
;
A
#
# COMPACT_ATOMS: atom_id res chain seq x y z
N MET A 1 -26.54 -28.25 12.48
CA MET A 1 -25.13 -27.88 12.25
C MET A 1 -25.12 -26.85 11.14
N ASN A 2 -24.61 -25.63 11.37
CA ASN A 2 -24.58 -24.61 10.31
C ASN A 2 -23.29 -24.81 9.50
N ILE A 3 -23.40 -25.24 8.25
CA ILE A 3 -22.24 -25.48 7.38
C ILE A 3 -21.94 -24.17 6.65
N ILE A 4 -20.75 -23.60 6.88
CA ILE A 4 -20.29 -22.42 6.17
C ILE A 4 -19.74 -22.87 4.81
N THR A 5 -20.36 -22.41 3.72
CA THR A 5 -19.99 -22.79 2.34
C THR A 5 -19.45 -21.64 1.51
N THR A 6 -19.55 -20.40 2.00
CA THR A 6 -19.12 -19.20 1.27
C THR A 6 -18.07 -18.45 2.07
N PRO A 7 -16.87 -18.21 1.51
CA PRO A 7 -15.87 -17.38 2.16
C PRO A 7 -16.33 -15.92 2.21
N LYS A 8 -15.89 -15.19 3.24
CA LYS A 8 -16.08 -13.73 3.33
C LYS A 8 -14.72 -13.07 3.52
N VAL A 9 -14.55 -11.92 2.87
CA VAL A 9 -13.34 -11.10 2.91
C VAL A 9 -13.70 -9.71 3.37
N TYR A 10 -12.91 -9.18 4.29
CA TYR A 10 -13.09 -7.84 4.85
C TYR A 10 -11.78 -7.07 4.72
N LEU A 11 -11.83 -5.86 4.18
CA LEU A 11 -10.73 -4.91 4.26
C LEU A 11 -10.80 -4.22 5.62
N VAL A 12 -9.78 -4.39 6.46
CA VAL A 12 -9.79 -3.90 7.84
C VAL A 12 -8.75 -2.81 8.10
N THR A 13 -7.67 -2.75 7.31
CA THR A 13 -6.70 -1.66 7.37
C THR A 13 -6.30 -1.25 5.96
N ARG A 14 -6.09 0.04 5.77
CA ARG A 14 -5.63 0.68 4.52
C ARG A 14 -4.60 1.75 4.86
N PRO A 15 -3.75 2.16 3.90
CA PRO A 15 -2.81 3.25 4.09
C PRO A 15 -3.52 4.56 4.46
N ASP A 16 -2.81 5.39 5.22
CA ASP A 16 -3.21 6.76 5.55
C ASP A 16 -1.95 7.64 5.55
N ILE A 17 -2.08 8.90 5.14
CA ILE A 17 -0.95 9.83 5.00
C ILE A 17 -1.11 10.97 6.00
N ASP A 18 -0.05 11.21 6.78
CA ASP A 18 0.08 12.43 7.57
C ASP A 18 0.56 13.59 6.68
N TRP A 19 -0.40 14.31 6.11
CA TRP A 19 -0.11 15.44 5.23
C TRP A 19 0.55 16.62 5.92
N TYR A 20 0.37 16.78 7.24
CA TYR A 20 1.06 17.82 7.98
C TYR A 20 2.57 17.56 7.98
N MET A 21 2.97 16.32 8.25
CA MET A 21 4.38 15.93 8.22
C MET A 21 4.97 15.92 6.81
N VAL A 22 4.20 15.48 5.80
CA VAL A 22 4.63 15.56 4.39
C VAL A 22 4.90 17.01 4.00
N ASN A 23 4.00 17.93 4.36
CA ASN A 23 4.16 19.36 4.04
C ASN A 23 5.31 20.01 4.81
N GLY A 24 5.54 19.62 6.07
CA GLY A 24 6.71 20.07 6.83
C GLY A 24 8.01 19.66 6.15
N PHE A 25 8.13 18.39 5.73
CA PHE A 25 9.28 17.92 4.95
C PHE A 25 9.45 18.71 3.64
N MET A 26 8.37 18.97 2.91
CA MET A 26 8.46 19.73 1.66
C MET A 26 8.93 21.16 1.90
N ASP A 27 8.46 21.84 2.94
CA ASP A 27 8.88 23.19 3.30
C ASP A 27 10.37 23.24 3.69
N ASP A 28 10.82 22.29 4.52
CA ASP A 28 12.22 22.17 4.94
C ASP A 28 13.17 21.99 3.74
N GLU A 29 12.72 21.29 2.68
CA GLU A 29 13.48 21.05 1.45
C GLU A 29 13.24 22.13 0.36
N GLY A 30 12.43 23.15 0.63
CA GLY A 30 12.09 24.20 -0.33
C GLY A 30 11.29 23.71 -1.54
N LEU A 31 10.51 22.64 -1.36
CA LEU A 31 9.65 22.02 -2.38
C LEU A 31 8.23 22.59 -2.34
N PRO A 32 7.46 22.52 -3.45
CA PRO A 32 6.06 22.92 -3.46
C PRO A 32 5.23 22.09 -2.47
N ILE A 33 4.36 22.73 -1.69
CA ILE A 33 3.50 22.08 -0.69
C ILE A 33 2.64 20.97 -1.32
N ALA A 34 2.55 19.81 -0.66
CA ALA A 34 1.70 18.71 -1.11
C ALA A 34 0.24 19.18 -1.17
N HIS A 35 -0.41 18.91 -2.31
CA HIS A 35 -1.78 19.33 -2.67
C HIS A 35 -2.02 20.76 -3.14
N GLU A 36 -1.03 21.66 -3.10
CA GLU A 36 -1.07 22.94 -3.82
C GLU A 36 0.07 23.00 -4.84
N GLY A 37 -0.21 22.51 -6.06
CA GLY A 37 0.78 22.48 -7.14
C GLY A 37 1.74 21.28 -7.12
N SER A 38 1.67 20.40 -6.12
CA SER A 38 2.38 19.12 -6.12
C SER A 38 1.73 18.11 -7.07
N LEU A 39 2.54 17.24 -7.67
CA LEU A 39 2.07 16.13 -8.53
C LEU A 39 1.50 14.95 -7.74
N ILE A 40 1.62 14.98 -6.39
CA ILE A 40 1.25 13.87 -5.50
C ILE A 40 -0.26 13.59 -5.55
N SER A 41 -0.63 12.33 -5.80
CA SER A 41 -2.01 11.86 -5.75
C SER A 41 -2.71 12.18 -4.42
N LYS A 42 -4.03 12.31 -4.45
CA LYS A 42 -4.89 12.47 -3.25
C LYS A 42 -5.29 11.13 -2.65
N GLU A 43 -5.14 10.03 -3.38
CA GLU A 43 -5.37 8.68 -2.85
C GLU A 43 -4.14 8.24 -2.04
N ALA A 44 -4.35 7.76 -0.82
CA ALA A 44 -3.28 7.53 0.15
C ALA A 44 -2.23 6.47 -0.29
N SER A 45 -2.66 5.42 -0.98
CA SER A 45 -1.81 4.35 -1.51
C SER A 45 -0.97 4.85 -2.68
N GLU A 46 -1.59 5.53 -3.64
CA GLU A 46 -0.88 6.14 -4.76
C GLU A 46 0.10 7.20 -4.28
N ALA A 47 -0.32 8.06 -3.34
CA ALA A 47 0.53 9.03 -2.69
C ALA A 47 1.72 8.38 -1.98
N THR A 48 1.49 7.27 -1.27
CA THR A 48 2.57 6.52 -0.61
C THR A 48 3.63 6.09 -1.62
N VAL A 49 3.21 5.51 -2.76
CA VAL A 49 4.13 5.10 -3.84
C VAL A 49 4.86 6.31 -4.41
N GLU A 50 4.12 7.38 -4.72
CA GLU A 50 4.67 8.56 -5.37
C GLU A 50 5.67 9.31 -4.48
N ILE A 51 5.35 9.49 -3.19
CA ILE A 51 6.27 10.07 -2.21
C ILE A 51 7.54 9.22 -2.13
N SER A 52 7.40 7.89 -1.98
CA SER A 52 8.54 6.98 -1.87
C SER A 52 9.43 7.02 -3.13
N ALA A 53 8.82 7.01 -4.31
CA ALA A 53 9.54 7.02 -5.58
C ALA A 53 10.22 8.37 -5.86
N ARG A 54 9.55 9.48 -5.58
CA ARG A 54 10.09 10.82 -5.81
C ARG A 54 11.18 11.18 -4.80
N LEU A 55 11.09 10.67 -3.57
CA LEU A 55 12.11 10.84 -2.53
C LEU A 55 13.48 10.34 -2.99
N CYS A 56 13.56 9.20 -3.68
CA CYS A 56 14.82 8.64 -4.19
C CYS A 56 15.62 9.60 -5.09
N TYR A 57 14.94 10.52 -5.77
CA TYR A 57 15.55 11.46 -6.73
C TYR A 57 15.20 12.93 -6.45
N MET A 58 14.58 13.21 -5.30
CA MET A 58 14.02 14.53 -4.93
C MET A 58 13.21 15.19 -6.06
N SER A 59 12.40 14.41 -6.78
CA SER A 59 11.75 14.82 -8.03
C SER A 59 10.31 15.32 -7.86
N PHE A 60 10.01 15.97 -6.73
CA PHE A 60 8.65 16.41 -6.36
C PHE A 60 8.06 17.52 -7.24
N ALA A 61 8.90 18.32 -7.90
CA ALA A 61 8.47 19.44 -8.75
C ALA A 61 8.56 19.15 -10.27
N LYS A 62 8.95 17.92 -10.67
CA LYS A 62 9.26 17.58 -12.08
C LYS A 62 8.74 16.18 -12.44
N GLY A 63 8.56 15.92 -13.73
CA GLY A 63 8.19 14.60 -14.25
C GLY A 63 6.71 14.47 -14.61
N ARG A 64 6.23 13.22 -14.66
CA ARG A 64 4.86 12.90 -15.09
C ARG A 64 3.84 13.46 -14.10
N LYS A 65 2.78 14.06 -14.65
CA LYS A 65 1.68 14.66 -13.88
C LYS A 65 0.50 13.72 -13.69
N ASP A 66 0.37 12.74 -14.58
CA ASP A 66 -0.64 11.71 -14.49
C ASP A 66 -0.09 10.56 -13.64
N ILE A 67 -0.86 10.18 -12.62
CA ILE A 67 -0.45 9.17 -11.64
C ILE A 67 -0.45 7.76 -12.24
N GLU A 68 -1.35 7.46 -13.16
CA GLU A 68 -1.43 6.17 -13.83
C GLU A 68 -0.20 5.95 -14.71
N ASP A 69 0.16 6.94 -15.54
CA ASP A 69 1.39 6.92 -16.33
C ASP A 69 2.64 6.83 -15.45
N PHE A 70 2.64 7.49 -14.30
CA PHE A 70 3.75 7.44 -13.35
C PHE A 70 3.95 6.03 -12.77
N ILE A 71 2.87 5.41 -12.27
CA ILE A 71 2.88 4.05 -11.71
C ILE A 71 3.26 3.03 -12.80
N ASN A 72 2.67 3.14 -14.00
CA ASN A 72 2.98 2.25 -15.11
C ASN A 72 4.46 2.33 -15.51
N ASN A 73 5.08 3.51 -15.44
CA ASN A 73 6.51 3.64 -15.68
C ASN A 73 7.36 2.95 -14.60
N LEU A 74 7.00 3.06 -13.33
CA LEU A 74 7.72 2.38 -12.25
C LEU A 74 7.65 0.85 -12.43
N LEU A 75 6.48 0.32 -12.79
CA LEU A 75 6.28 -1.08 -13.09
C LEU A 75 7.11 -1.54 -14.30
N SER A 76 7.12 -0.76 -15.39
CA SER A 76 7.88 -1.13 -16.60
C SER A 76 9.39 -1.01 -16.42
N SER A 77 9.84 -0.13 -15.51
CA SER A 77 11.25 0.05 -15.16
C SER A 77 11.75 -0.99 -14.15
N GLY A 78 10.83 -1.71 -13.48
CA GLY A 78 11.17 -2.71 -12.47
C GLY A 78 11.50 -2.10 -11.10
N ASP A 79 11.07 -0.87 -10.84
CA ASP A 79 11.27 -0.16 -9.57
C ASP A 79 10.28 -0.67 -8.52
N GLY A 80 10.38 -1.95 -8.15
CA GLY A 80 9.40 -2.66 -7.33
C GLY A 80 9.35 -2.21 -5.86
N SER A 81 10.46 -1.73 -5.31
CA SER A 81 10.59 -1.45 -3.87
C SER A 81 9.66 -0.34 -3.37
N VAL A 82 9.36 0.65 -4.21
CA VAL A 82 8.47 1.77 -3.86
C VAL A 82 7.04 1.31 -3.59
N PHE A 83 6.63 0.17 -4.16
CA PHE A 83 5.30 -0.43 -3.93
C PHE A 83 5.21 -1.17 -2.59
N GLU A 84 6.33 -1.57 -2.00
CA GLU A 84 6.37 -2.31 -0.71
C GLU A 84 5.95 -1.42 0.48
N HIS A 85 5.97 -0.09 0.32
CA HIS A 85 5.50 0.85 1.34
C HIS A 85 3.98 0.82 1.53
N VAL A 86 3.22 0.37 0.53
CA VAL A 86 1.75 0.30 0.57
C VAL A 86 1.30 -0.98 1.24
N ASN A 87 0.59 -0.86 2.37
CA ASN A 87 0.15 -2.01 3.16
C ASN A 87 -1.37 -2.03 3.35
N TYR A 88 -1.95 -3.20 3.11
CA TYR A 88 -3.39 -3.47 3.27
C TYR A 88 -3.60 -4.67 4.18
N GLY A 89 -4.58 -4.58 5.08
CA GLY A 89 -4.95 -5.66 5.99
C GLY A 89 -6.30 -6.23 5.66
N PHE A 90 -6.35 -7.54 5.46
CA PHE A 90 -7.57 -8.27 5.15
C PHE A 90 -7.87 -9.34 6.21
N VAL A 91 -9.17 -9.55 6.46
CA VAL A 91 -9.66 -10.68 7.27
C VAL A 91 -10.44 -11.63 6.38
N PHE A 92 -10.03 -12.90 6.38
CA PHE A 92 -10.68 -13.98 5.66
C PHE A 92 -11.42 -14.88 6.66
N THR A 93 -12.71 -15.13 6.42
CA THR A 93 -13.53 -16.05 7.22
C THR A 93 -14.25 -17.05 6.32
N GLY A 94 -14.67 -18.18 6.90
CA GLY A 94 -15.34 -19.23 6.12
C GLY A 94 -14.43 -19.93 5.10
N ILE A 95 -13.10 -19.85 5.28
CA ILE A 95 -12.12 -20.55 4.46
C ILE A 95 -11.70 -21.89 5.10
N SER A 96 -11.31 -22.86 4.26
CA SER A 96 -10.85 -24.16 4.74
C SER A 96 -9.44 -24.09 5.32
N ARG A 97 -9.08 -25.08 6.15
CA ARG A 97 -7.71 -25.24 6.65
C ARG A 97 -6.72 -25.54 5.54
N SER A 98 -7.12 -26.35 4.54
CA SER A 98 -6.30 -26.63 3.36
C SER A 98 -5.99 -25.35 2.58
N LEU A 99 -6.96 -24.46 2.38
CA LEU A 99 -6.71 -23.16 1.74
C LEU A 99 -5.70 -22.35 2.54
N SER A 100 -5.91 -22.22 3.86
CA SER A 100 -4.99 -21.45 4.70
C SER A 100 -3.57 -22.02 4.72
N HIS A 101 -3.41 -23.33 4.52
CA HIS A 101 -2.11 -24.00 4.48
C HIS A 101 -1.31 -23.65 3.23
N GLU A 102 -1.97 -23.44 2.09
CA GLU A 102 -1.35 -22.93 0.87
C GLU A 102 -1.13 -21.42 0.94
N LEU A 103 -2.10 -20.68 1.48
CA LEU A 103 -2.03 -19.22 1.56
C LEU A 103 -0.80 -18.74 2.33
N VAL A 104 -0.49 -19.34 3.48
CA VAL A 104 0.66 -18.93 4.32
C VAL A 104 2.03 -19.23 3.69
N ARG A 105 2.07 -19.84 2.50
CA ARG A 105 3.31 -20.08 1.75
C ARG A 105 3.78 -18.86 0.97
N HIS A 106 2.91 -17.87 0.74
CA HIS A 106 3.28 -16.58 0.18
C HIS A 106 4.02 -15.77 1.25
N ARG A 107 5.32 -15.56 1.09
CA ARG A 107 6.16 -14.93 2.14
C ARG A 107 6.46 -13.46 1.88
N ALA A 108 6.80 -13.12 0.64
CA ALA A 108 7.18 -11.75 0.28
C ALA A 108 5.96 -10.83 0.35
N GLY A 109 6.00 -9.80 1.20
CA GLY A 109 4.93 -8.82 1.35
C GLY A 109 3.70 -9.29 2.13
N PHE A 110 3.76 -10.45 2.82
CA PHE A 110 2.63 -10.95 3.61
C PHE A 110 2.98 -11.17 5.08
N ALA A 111 2.08 -10.72 5.95
CA ALA A 111 2.09 -11.01 7.37
C ALA A 111 0.77 -11.69 7.76
N TYR A 112 0.84 -12.80 8.50
CA TYR A 112 -0.32 -13.62 8.84
C TYR A 112 -0.57 -13.69 10.34
N SER A 113 -1.83 -13.54 10.72
CA SER A 113 -2.36 -13.94 12.02
C SER A 113 -3.54 -14.86 11.78
N GLN A 114 -3.49 -16.08 12.33
CA GLN A 114 -4.51 -17.11 12.11
C GLN A 114 -5.10 -17.59 13.43
N ARG A 115 -6.41 -17.86 13.43
CA ARG A 115 -7.10 -18.50 14.58
C ARG A 115 -6.37 -19.79 14.98
N SER A 116 -5.95 -19.84 16.24
CA SER A 116 -5.14 -20.95 16.78
C SER A 116 -6.00 -22.14 17.19
N GLN A 117 -5.76 -23.31 16.59
CA GLN A 117 -6.41 -24.57 17.01
C GLN A 117 -5.94 -25.09 18.38
N ARG A 118 -4.91 -24.47 18.98
CA ARG A 118 -4.43 -24.85 20.31
C ARG A 118 -5.25 -24.22 21.44
N TYR A 119 -5.93 -23.10 21.16
CA TYR A 119 -6.63 -22.31 22.17
C TYR A 119 -8.14 -22.22 21.93
N VAL A 120 -8.59 -22.39 20.68
CA VAL A 120 -9.99 -22.26 20.25
C VAL A 120 -10.36 -23.32 19.22
#